data_AF-A0A3N4R9E4-F1
#
_entry.id   AF-A0A3N4R9E4-F1
#
_cell.length_a   1.000
_cell.length_b   1.000
_cell.length_c   1.000
_cell.angle_alpha   90.00
_cell.angle_beta   90.00
_cell.angle_gamma   90.00
#
_symmetry.space_group_name_H-M   'P 1'
#
loop_
_entity.id
_entity.type
_entity.pdbx_description
1 polymer ?
#
loop_
_entity_poly.entity_id
_entity_poly.type
_entity_poly.pdbx_seq_one_letter_code
_entity_poly.pdbx_strand_id
1 'polypeptide(L)'
;MPSEITYEELATLIKTRAGVAVTVDELADPGCMFLDLGVDSLGVLGVLADVENRYGVSIDSSDLLGRPVAEFLQTVNSSVKAGA
;
A
#
# COMPACT_ATOMS: atom_id res chain seq x y z
N MET A 1 11.13 -16.57 -3.01
CA MET A 1 10.95 -15.21 -3.56
C MET A 1 10.11 -14.45 -2.53
N PRO A 2 10.43 -13.21 -2.14
CA PRO A 2 9.66 -12.54 -1.09
C PRO A 2 8.23 -12.31 -1.58
N SER A 3 7.28 -13.04 -1.01
CA SER A 3 5.84 -12.94 -1.30
C SER A 3 5.19 -11.79 -0.52
N GLU A 4 5.97 -10.76 -0.16
CA GLU A 4 5.58 -9.68 0.73
C GLU A 4 6.18 -8.36 0.24
N ILE A 5 5.39 -7.31 0.38
CA ILE A 5 5.75 -5.92 0.17
C ILE A 5 6.27 -5.38 1.50
N THR A 6 7.45 -4.75 1.45
CA THR A 6 8.03 -4.04 2.58
C THR A 6 7.58 -2.58 2.60
N TYR A 7 7.72 -1.90 3.74
CA TYR A 7 7.45 -0.47 3.84
C TYR A 7 8.29 0.37 2.87
N GLU A 8 9.52 -0.04 2.58
CA GLU A 8 10.39 0.63 1.60
C GLU A 8 9.82 0.55 0.18
N GLU A 9 9.32 -0.63 -0.21
CA GLU A 9 8.69 -0.83 -1.51
C GLU A 9 7.35 -0.07 -1.57
N LEU A 10 6.56 -0.09 -0.50
CA LEU A 10 5.34 0.71 -0.40
C LEU A 10 5.62 2.22 -0.54
N ALA A 11 6.63 2.75 0.16
CA ALA A 11 7.04 4.15 0.05
C ALA A 11 7.43 4.52 -1.39
N THR A 12 8.15 3.62 -2.06
CA THR A 12 8.55 3.80 -3.46
C THR A 12 7.35 3.81 -4.39
N LEU A 13 6.37 2.92 -4.16
CA LEU A 13 5.13 2.89 -4.93
C LEU A 13 4.29 4.15 -4.71
N ILE A 14 4.13 4.60 -3.46
CA ILE A 14 3.42 5.84 -3.13
C ILE A 14 4.07 7.02 -3.83
N LYS A 15 5.40 7.14 -3.76
CA LYS A 15 6.14 8.20 -4.45
C LYS A 15 5.95 8.16 -5.97
N THR A 16 5.92 6.97 -6.56
CA THR A 16 5.81 6.80 -8.01
C THR A 16 4.39 7.03 -8.53
N ARG A 17 3.37 6.57 -7.79
CA ARG A 17 1.96 6.59 -8.21
C ARG A 17 1.19 7.80 -7.69
N ALA A 18 1.43 8.20 -6.44
CA ALA A 18 0.79 9.36 -5.82
C ALA A 18 1.65 10.64 -5.92
N GLY A 19 2.94 10.53 -6.21
CA GLY A 19 3.85 11.70 -6.24
C GLY A 19 4.24 12.20 -4.85
N VAL A 20 3.93 11.44 -3.80
CA VAL A 20 4.10 11.83 -2.40
C VAL A 20 5.32 11.12 -1.82
N ALA A 21 6.26 11.89 -1.26
CA ALA A 21 7.40 11.33 -0.56
C ALA A 21 7.02 11.01 0.88
N VAL A 22 6.99 9.71 1.21
CA VAL A 22 6.70 9.21 2.56
C VAL A 22 7.90 8.43 3.08
N THR A 23 8.10 8.41 4.39
CA THR A 23 9.19 7.66 5.04
C THR A 23 8.68 6.36 5.64
N VAL A 24 9.59 5.40 5.82
CA VAL A 24 9.27 4.10 6.44
C VAL A 24 8.78 4.28 7.87
N ASP A 25 9.30 5.27 8.61
CA ASP A 25 8.90 5.55 9.99
C ASP A 25 7.43 5.99 10.08
N GLU A 26 7.01 6.87 9.17
CA GLU A 26 5.60 7.31 9.07
C GLU A 26 4.68 6.16 8.66
N LEU A 27 5.11 5.31 7.73
CA LEU A 27 4.33 4.14 7.30
C LEU A 27 4.26 3.04 8.38
N ALA A 28 5.27 2.96 9.24
CA ALA A 28 5.33 2.02 10.36
C ALA A 28 4.44 2.44 11.53
N ASP A 29 3.95 3.69 11.54
CA ASP A 29 3.01 4.14 12.54
C ASP A 29 1.64 3.43 12.36
N PRO A 30 1.13 2.72 13.38
CA PRO A 30 -0.08 1.93 13.26
C PRO A 30 -1.36 2.78 13.16
N GLY A 31 -1.31 4.07 13.49
CA GLY A 31 -2.44 5.00 13.42
C GLY A 31 -2.43 5.90 12.19
N CYS A 32 -1.33 5.96 11.45
CA CYS A 32 -1.16 6.85 10.32
C CYS A 32 -2.07 6.44 9.15
N MET A 33 -2.85 7.40 8.63
CA MET A 33 -3.64 7.22 7.42
C MET A 33 -2.90 7.73 6.18
N PHE A 34 -3.28 7.21 5.01
CA PHE A 34 -2.83 7.73 3.73
C PHE A 34 -3.10 9.24 3.59
N LEU A 35 -4.22 9.70 4.11
CA LEU A 35 -4.60 11.11 4.07
C LEU A 35 -3.63 11.99 4.87
N ASP A 36 -3.13 11.52 6.02
CA ASP A 36 -2.17 12.24 6.86
C ASP A 36 -0.80 12.36 6.18
N LEU A 37 -0.46 11.37 5.35
CA LEU A 37 0.74 11.39 4.51
C LEU A 37 0.60 12.31 3.28
N GLY A 38 -0.60 12.83 3.00
CA GLY A 38 -0.90 13.58 1.79
C GLY A 38 -1.17 12.70 0.56
N VAL A 39 -1.44 11.41 0.77
CA VAL A 39 -1.82 10.46 -0.28
C VAL A 39 -3.34 10.46 -0.43
N ASP A 40 -3.81 11.00 -1.55
CA ASP A 40 -5.23 10.97 -1.90
C ASP A 40 -5.72 9.56 -2.23
N SER A 41 -7.04 9.37 -2.23
CA SER A 41 -7.70 8.10 -2.58
C SER A 41 -7.28 7.55 -3.94
N LEU A 42 -7.08 8.43 -4.94
CA LEU A 42 -6.57 8.04 -6.26
C LEU A 42 -5.12 7.56 -6.22
N GLY A 43 -4.30 8.16 -5.35
CA GLY A 43 -2.92 7.73 -5.13
C GLY A 43 -2.86 6.32 -4.56
N VAL A 44 -3.71 6.01 -3.57
CA VAL A 44 -3.84 4.66 -3.00
C VAL A 44 -4.29 3.64 -4.04
N LEU A 45 -5.30 3.97 -4.86
CA LEU A 45 -5.75 3.10 -5.96
C LEU A 45 -4.64 2.86 -6.99
N GLY A 46 -3.85 3.89 -7.31
CA GLY A 46 -2.71 3.77 -8.21
C GLY A 46 -1.61 2.85 -7.69
N VAL A 47 -1.33 2.90 -6.37
CA VAL A 47 -0.41 1.98 -5.68
C VAL A 47 -0.94 0.56 -5.74
N LEU A 48 -2.21 0.36 -5.40
CA LEU A 48 -2.83 -0.96 -5.40
C LEU A 48 -2.81 -1.60 -6.79
N ALA A 49 -3.16 -0.85 -7.83
CA ALA A 49 -3.13 -1.34 -9.21
C ALA A 49 -1.72 -1.76 -9.66
N ASP A 50 -0.66 -1.11 -9.18
CA ASP A 50 0.73 -1.53 -9.45
C ASP A 50 1.03 -2.88 -8.79
N VAL A 51 0.64 -3.02 -7.52
CA VAL A 51 0.78 -4.25 -6.75
C VAL A 51 0.04 -5.40 -7.40
N GLU A 52 -1.23 -5.22 -7.73
CA GLU A 52 -2.06 -6.22 -8.40
C GLU A 52 -1.41 -6.68 -9.71
N ASN A 53 -0.90 -5.74 -10.52
CA ASN A 53 -0.22 -6.04 -11.77
C ASN A 53 1.12 -6.76 -11.57
N ARG A 54 1.88 -6.40 -10.53
CA ARG A 54 3.20 -6.97 -10.24
C ARG A 54 3.13 -8.38 -9.69
N TYR A 55 2.13 -8.66 -8.84
CA TYR A 55 1.96 -9.95 -8.18
C TYR A 55 0.86 -10.82 -8.81
N GLY A 56 0.09 -10.29 -9.77
CA GLY A 56 -0.99 -11.02 -10.43
C GLY A 56 -2.16 -11.36 -9.52
N VAL A 57 -2.38 -10.56 -8.48
CA VAL A 57 -3.46 -10.75 -7.48
C VAL A 57 -4.52 -9.67 -7.62
N SER A 58 -5.75 -9.94 -7.19
CA SER A 58 -6.77 -8.91 -7.01
C SER A 58 -6.96 -8.61 -5.52
N ILE A 59 -6.97 -7.33 -5.19
CA ILE A 59 -7.09 -6.83 -3.82
C ILE A 59 -8.28 -5.89 -3.73
N ASP A 60 -9.18 -6.14 -2.78
CA ASP A 60 -10.37 -5.31 -2.62
C ASP A 60 -10.00 -3.97 -1.96
N SER A 61 -10.06 -2.89 -2.75
CA SER A 61 -9.75 -1.52 -2.31
C SER A 61 -10.89 -0.84 -1.56
N SER A 62 -12.10 -1.39 -1.59
CA SER A 62 -13.33 -0.70 -1.17
C SER A 62 -13.29 -0.26 0.30
N ASP A 63 -12.68 -1.10 1.14
CA ASP A 63 -12.56 -0.89 2.60
C ASP A 63 -11.18 -0.31 3.00
N LEU A 64 -10.20 -0.38 2.09
CA LEU A 64 -8.82 -0.01 2.36
C LEU A 64 -8.59 1.51 2.46
N LEU A 65 -9.40 2.30 1.78
CA LEU A 65 -9.28 3.77 1.76
C LEU A 65 -9.55 4.42 3.12
N GLY A 66 -10.24 3.73 4.04
CA GLY A 66 -10.58 4.23 5.37
C GLY A 66 -9.71 3.66 6.50
N ARG A 67 -8.66 2.88 6.17
CA ARG A 67 -7.85 2.16 7.15
C ARG A 67 -6.44 2.74 7.26
N PRO A 68 -5.76 2.53 8.40
CA PRO A 68 -4.35 2.89 8.56
C PRO A 68 -3.45 2.18 7.55
N VAL A 69 -2.33 2.80 7.23
CA VAL A 69 -1.38 2.29 6.23
C VAL A 69 -0.80 0.93 6.62
N ALA A 70 -0.58 0.70 7.92
CA ALA A 70 -0.13 -0.58 8.45
C ALA A 70 -1.13 -1.71 8.14
N GLU A 71 -2.43 -1.46 8.32
CA GLU A 71 -3.48 -2.44 8.01
C GLU A 71 -3.61 -2.68 6.50
N PHE A 72 -3.46 -1.63 5.69
CA PHE A 72 -3.40 -1.75 4.24
C PHE A 72 -2.28 -2.70 3.81
N LEU A 73 -1.06 -2.48 4.30
CA LEU A 73 0.08 -3.30 3.94
C LEU A 73 -0.12 -4.77 4.36
N GLN A 74 -0.73 -4.99 5.53
CA GLN A 74 -1.04 -6.34 6.01
C GLN A 74 -2.06 -7.04 5.10
N THR A 75 -3.13 -6.35 4.68
CA THR A 75 -4.13 -6.90 3.76
C THR A 75 -3.49 -7.22 2.40
N VAL A 76 -2.70 -6.30 1.86
CA VAL A 76 -1.97 -6.50 0.60
C VAL A 76 -1.04 -7.71 0.69
N ASN A 77 -0.21 -7.79 1.74
CA ASN A 77 0.71 -8.92 1.94
C ASN A 77 -0.03 -10.24 2.12
N SER A 78 -1.19 -10.23 2.76
CA SER A 78 -2.03 -11.43 2.90
C SER A 78 -2.58 -11.89 1.54
N SER A 79 -3.03 -10.97 0.69
CA SER A 79 -3.50 -11.30 -0.66
C SER A 79 -2.37 -11.79 -1.56
N VAL A 80 -1.20 -11.16 -1.52
CA VAL A 80 -0.02 -11.60 -2.27
C VAL A 80 0.39 -13.01 -1.83
N LYS A 81 0.42 -13.30 -0.52
CA LYS A 81 0.70 -14.65 -0.01
C LYS A 81 -0.37 -15.68 -0.38
N ALA A 82 -1.63 -15.28 -0.45
CA ALA A 82 -2.75 -16.17 -0.77
C ALA A 82 -2.86 -16.48 -2.28
N GLY A 83 -2.41 -15.55 -3.13
CA GLY A 83 -2.41 -15.70 -4.59
C GLY A 83 -1.10 -16.20 -5.21
N ALA A 84 0.01 -16.22 -4.45
CA ALA A 84 1.32 -16.70 -4.88
C ALA A 84 1.53 -18.22 -4.69
#